data_AF-A0A161Y321-F1
#
_entry.id   AF-A0A161Y321-F1
#
_cell.length_a   1.000
_cell.length_b   1.000
_cell.length_c   1.000
_cell.angle_alpha   90.00
_cell.angle_beta   90.00
_cell.angle_gamma   90.00
#
_symmetry.space_group_name_H-M   'P 1'
#
loop_
_entity.id
_entity.type
_entity.pdbx_description
1 polymer ?
#
loop_
_entity_poly.entity_id
_entity_poly.type
_entity_poly.pdbx_seq_one_letter_code
_entity_poly.pdbx_strand_id
1 'polypeptide(L)'
;MAQPSSSTNRNGCSFALHRACLELQGAATNIIKVIEQEKNGSEAAGKEQSEYQESIINALTVENFQLKEENGAAKNKLISNLPEYFGDEYGIEIKLLGEIDISPFISIFTRRQTAKLSNDSTIMKATEMCTRWQEKIKNPAWSPFKKVTSGGIQKEIVNDDDAELKKLRKEMGISVFKAVKKALEEINEHNSSGRYPVAKLWKVEENREARLEEMMQCMLEKTTPKRRKGDNTDGQNAGCTK
;
A
#
# COMPACT_ATOMS: atom_id res chain seq x y z
N MET A 1 41.09 -4.36 -11.04
CA MET A 1 39.86 -5.06 -11.45
C MET A 1 38.74 -4.03 -11.48
N ALA A 2 38.30 -3.62 -12.67
CA ALA A 2 37.21 -2.66 -12.83
C ALA A 2 35.86 -3.40 -12.71
N GLN A 3 34.96 -2.87 -11.87
CA GLN A 3 33.56 -3.29 -11.80
C GLN A 3 32.80 -2.70 -13.01
N PRO A 4 31.86 -3.44 -13.63
CA PRO A 4 31.07 -2.91 -14.72
C PRO A 4 29.97 -2.00 -14.16
N SER A 5 30.02 -0.72 -14.51
CA SER A 5 28.93 0.22 -14.30
C SER A 5 27.76 -0.15 -15.23
N SER A 6 26.73 -0.80 -14.68
CA SER A 6 25.45 -0.98 -15.35
C SER A 6 24.70 0.36 -15.37
N SER A 7 25.03 1.23 -16.32
CA SER A 7 24.20 2.38 -16.65
C SER A 7 22.94 1.90 -17.37
N THR A 8 22.00 1.31 -16.63
CA THR A 8 20.70 0.93 -17.19
C THR A 8 19.99 2.18 -17.67
N ASN A 9 19.54 2.12 -18.92
CA ASN A 9 18.90 3.16 -19.72
C ASN A 9 17.64 3.73 -19.02
N ARG A 10 17.84 4.66 -18.09
CA ARG A 10 16.77 5.31 -17.30
C ARG A 10 15.84 6.17 -18.14
N ASN A 11 16.32 6.71 -19.26
CA ASN A 11 15.53 7.55 -20.16
C ASN A 11 14.50 6.71 -20.94
N GLY A 12 14.84 5.47 -21.32
CA GLY A 12 13.91 4.57 -21.99
C GLY A 12 12.68 4.19 -21.14
N CYS A 13 12.86 4.00 -19.83
CA CYS A 13 11.76 3.68 -18.92
C CYS A 13 10.75 4.82 -18.81
N SER A 14 11.20 6.08 -18.70
CA SER A 14 10.32 7.24 -18.59
C SER A 14 9.41 7.41 -19.84
N PHE A 15 9.97 7.22 -21.03
CA PHE A 15 9.19 7.27 -22.29
C PHE A 15 8.21 6.11 -22.43
N ALA A 16 8.61 4.89 -22.06
CA ALA A 16 7.72 3.73 -22.09
C ALA A 16 6.54 3.89 -21.13
N LEU A 17 6.79 4.42 -19.92
CA LEU A 17 5.75 4.70 -18.92
C LEU A 17 4.76 5.74 -19.44
N HIS A 18 5.26 6.83 -20.04
CA HIS A 18 4.43 7.90 -20.58
C HIS A 18 3.53 7.40 -21.72
N ARG A 19 4.07 6.57 -22.62
CA ARG A 19 3.29 5.96 -23.71
C ARG A 19 2.20 5.03 -23.17
N ALA A 20 2.53 4.17 -22.20
CA ALA A 20 1.55 3.27 -21.58
C ALA A 20 0.41 4.04 -20.89
N CYS A 21 0.70 5.16 -20.21
CA CYS A 21 -0.34 6.02 -19.64
C CYS A 21 -1.30 6.57 -20.69
N LEU A 22 -0.80 7.01 -21.85
CA LEU A 22 -1.64 7.55 -22.92
C LEU A 22 -2.53 6.47 -23.55
N GLU A 23 -2.01 5.25 -23.72
CA GLU A 23 -2.77 4.11 -24.25
C GLU A 23 -3.92 3.72 -23.30
N LEU A 24 -3.65 3.63 -21.99
CA LEU A 24 -4.67 3.35 -20.98
C LEU A 24 -5.76 4.42 -20.92
N GLN A 25 -5.37 5.70 -21.03
CA GLN A 25 -6.31 6.82 -21.05
C GLN A 25 -7.21 6.79 -22.30
N GLY A 26 -6.64 6.40 -23.45
CA GLY A 26 -7.39 6.18 -24.69
C GLY A 26 -8.40 5.04 -24.56
N ALA A 27 -7.97 3.91 -24.00
CA ALA A 27 -8.83 2.75 -23.76
C ALA A 27 -10.01 3.09 -22.83
N ALA A 28 -9.74 3.76 -21.70
CA ALA A 28 -10.77 4.18 -20.75
C ALA A 28 -11.80 5.13 -21.39
N THR A 29 -11.33 6.09 -22.21
CA THR A 29 -12.21 7.03 -22.92
C THR A 29 -13.14 6.32 -23.91
N ASN A 30 -12.63 5.28 -24.59
CA ASN A 30 -13.44 4.49 -25.52
C ASN A 30 -14.48 3.64 -24.80
N ILE A 31 -14.13 3.04 -23.66
CA ILE A 31 -15.07 2.28 -22.84
C ILE A 31 -16.23 3.17 -22.36
N ILE A 32 -15.94 4.39 -21.89
CA ILE A 32 -16.97 5.35 -21.46
C ILE A 32 -17.93 5.67 -22.62
N LYS A 33 -17.41 5.91 -23.83
CA LYS A 33 -18.24 6.18 -25.01
C LYS A 33 -19.16 5.01 -25.35
N VAL A 34 -18.68 3.76 -25.26
CA VAL A 34 -19.51 2.57 -25.51
C VAL A 34 -20.62 2.47 -24.47
N ILE A 35 -20.32 2.72 -23.19
CA ILE A 35 -21.32 2.74 -22.11
C ILE A 35 -22.39 3.82 -22.37
N GLU A 36 -22.00 5.00 -22.83
CA GLU A 36 -22.93 6.09 -23.16
C GLU A 36 -23.82 5.78 -24.38
N GLN A 37 -23.25 5.12 -25.41
CA GLN A 37 -24.01 4.68 -26.58
C GLN A 37 -25.07 3.64 -26.22
N GLU A 38 -24.74 2.67 -25.37
CA GLU A 38 -25.68 1.66 -24.88
C GLU A 38 -26.78 2.27 -24.01
N LYS A 39 -26.43 3.25 -23.16
CA LYS A 39 -27.40 3.96 -22.31
C LYS A 39 -28.43 4.77 -23.12
N ASN A 40 -28.04 5.21 -24.31
CA ASN A 40 -28.91 5.94 -25.23
C ASN A 40 -29.70 5.03 -26.20
N GLY A 41 -29.42 3.72 -26.21
CA GLY A 41 -30.04 2.74 -27.12
C GLY A 41 -31.21 1.94 -26.54
N SER A 42 -31.53 2.06 -25.25
CA SER A 42 -32.54 1.22 -24.60
C SER A 42 -33.98 1.79 -24.68
N GLU A 43 -34.57 1.77 -25.87
CA GLU A 43 -36.03 1.74 -26.07
C GLU A 43 -36.40 0.89 -27.31
N ALA A 44 -36.24 -0.44 -27.24
CA ALA A 44 -37.03 -1.45 -27.98
C ALA A 44 -36.59 -2.89 -27.60
N ALA A 45 -37.53 -3.84 -27.59
CA ALA A 45 -37.47 -5.15 -26.92
C ALA A 45 -36.89 -6.34 -27.76
N GLY A 46 -36.38 -7.39 -27.09
CA GLY A 46 -36.16 -8.74 -27.65
C GLY A 46 -35.23 -9.67 -26.83
N LYS A 47 -35.43 -11.00 -26.88
CA LYS A 47 -34.53 -12.00 -26.24
C LYS A 47 -33.07 -11.88 -26.70
N GLU A 48 -32.86 -11.51 -27.97
CA GLU A 48 -31.52 -11.27 -28.54
C GLU A 48 -30.83 -10.04 -27.89
N GLN A 49 -31.58 -9.02 -27.48
CA GLN A 49 -31.05 -7.89 -26.71
C GLN A 49 -30.53 -8.35 -25.33
N SER A 50 -31.22 -9.31 -24.70
CA SER A 50 -30.82 -9.89 -23.41
C SER A 50 -29.53 -10.72 -23.53
N GLU A 51 -29.43 -11.57 -24.56
CA GLU A 51 -28.23 -12.37 -24.81
C GLU A 51 -27.02 -11.51 -25.21
N TYR A 52 -27.25 -10.44 -25.97
CA TYR A 52 -26.21 -9.45 -26.31
C TYR A 52 -25.71 -8.70 -25.07
N GLN A 53 -26.63 -8.25 -24.19
CA GLN A 53 -26.29 -7.61 -22.93
C GLN A 53 -25.50 -8.53 -22.00
N GLU A 54 -25.89 -9.79 -21.87
CA GLU A 54 -25.15 -10.80 -21.10
C GLU A 54 -23.74 -11.03 -21.67
N SER A 55 -23.60 -11.11 -23.00
CA SER A 55 -22.31 -11.23 -23.68
C SER A 55 -21.37 -10.06 -23.34
N ILE A 56 -21.88 -8.83 -23.37
CA ILE A 56 -21.10 -7.63 -23.00
C ILE A 56 -20.71 -7.67 -21.52
N ILE A 57 -21.64 -8.00 -20.63
CA ILE A 57 -21.36 -8.08 -19.18
C ILE A 57 -20.25 -9.11 -18.91
N ASN A 58 -20.31 -10.26 -19.58
CA ASN A 58 -19.28 -11.29 -19.46
C ASN A 58 -17.92 -10.79 -19.98
N ALA A 59 -17.87 -10.16 -21.15
CA ALA A 59 -16.65 -9.60 -21.70
C ALA A 59 -16.04 -8.53 -20.77
N LEU A 60 -16.85 -7.60 -20.26
CA LEU A 60 -16.42 -6.59 -19.30
C LEU A 60 -15.93 -7.23 -17.99
N THR A 61 -16.56 -8.31 -17.53
CA THR A 61 -16.14 -9.00 -16.31
C THR A 61 -14.77 -9.64 -16.47
N VAL A 62 -14.51 -10.28 -17.61
CA VAL A 62 -13.20 -10.86 -17.96
C VAL A 62 -12.13 -9.77 -18.03
N GLU A 63 -12.39 -8.68 -18.76
CA GLU A 63 -11.43 -7.57 -18.89
C GLU A 63 -11.13 -6.91 -17.54
N ASN A 64 -12.16 -6.67 -16.72
CA ASN A 64 -11.99 -6.13 -15.37
C ASN A 64 -11.17 -7.06 -14.47
N PHE A 65 -11.33 -8.38 -14.61
CA PHE A 65 -10.52 -9.35 -13.88
C PHE A 65 -9.05 -9.25 -14.31
N GLN A 66 -8.79 -9.20 -15.61
CA GLN A 66 -7.45 -9.09 -16.18
C GLN A 66 -6.75 -7.79 -15.74
N LEU A 67 -7.44 -6.65 -15.83
CA LEU A 67 -6.91 -5.36 -15.36
C LEU A 67 -6.63 -5.37 -13.86
N LYS A 68 -7.46 -6.04 -13.05
CA LYS A 68 -7.22 -6.18 -11.60
C LYS A 68 -5.98 -7.04 -11.33
N GLU A 69 -5.79 -8.12 -12.08
CA GLU A 69 -4.61 -8.98 -11.99
C GLU A 69 -3.33 -8.23 -12.37
N GLU A 70 -3.33 -7.53 -13.51
CA GLU A 70 -2.20 -6.73 -13.98
C GLU A 70 -1.84 -5.60 -13.02
N ASN A 71 -2.84 -4.88 -12.51
CA ASN A 71 -2.63 -3.83 -11.51
C ASN A 71 -2.07 -4.41 -10.20
N GLY A 72 -2.57 -5.58 -9.77
CA GLY A 72 -2.02 -6.31 -8.64
C GLY A 72 -0.55 -6.71 -8.86
N ALA A 73 -0.22 -7.24 -10.04
CA ALA A 73 1.14 -7.61 -10.41
C ALA A 73 2.08 -6.38 -10.45
N ALA A 74 1.61 -5.25 -10.98
CA ALA A 74 2.36 -4.00 -11.01
C ALA A 74 2.63 -3.47 -9.60
N LYS A 75 1.62 -3.45 -8.71
CA LYS A 75 1.79 -3.09 -7.30
C LYS A 75 2.80 -4.00 -6.59
N ASN A 76 2.70 -5.31 -6.77
CA ASN A 76 3.60 -6.27 -6.14
C ASN A 76 5.05 -6.08 -6.60
N LYS A 77 5.26 -5.85 -7.91
CA LYS A 77 6.59 -5.50 -8.45
C LYS A 77 7.12 -4.20 -7.85
N LEU A 78 6.28 -3.19 -7.66
CA LEU A 78 6.73 -1.96 -7.02
C LEU A 78 7.11 -2.18 -5.57
N ILE A 79 6.27 -2.87 -4.79
CA ILE A 79 6.56 -3.17 -3.37
C ILE A 79 7.88 -3.94 -3.24
N SER A 80 8.15 -4.93 -4.10
CA SER A 80 9.38 -5.71 -4.02
C SER A 80 10.64 -4.91 -4.36
N ASN A 81 10.52 -3.89 -5.23
CA ASN A 81 11.65 -3.08 -5.68
C ASN A 81 11.77 -1.75 -4.90
N LEU A 82 10.70 -1.27 -4.25
CA LEU A 82 10.66 0.03 -3.58
C LEU A 82 11.87 0.32 -2.67
N PRO A 83 12.33 -0.63 -1.81
CA PRO A 83 13.45 -0.39 -0.90
C PRO A 83 14.78 -0.11 -1.62
N GLU A 84 14.94 -0.61 -2.86
CA GLU A 84 16.15 -0.43 -3.65
C GLU A 84 16.17 0.94 -4.37
N TYR A 85 15.01 1.54 -4.65
CA TYR A 85 14.88 2.72 -5.49
C TYR A 85 14.44 3.98 -4.74
N PHE A 86 13.77 3.85 -3.59
CA PHE A 86 13.12 4.96 -2.90
C PHE A 86 13.40 4.89 -1.40
N GLY A 87 14.25 5.79 -0.89
CA GLY A 87 14.34 6.06 0.55
C GLY A 87 13.16 6.91 1.03
N ASP A 88 13.18 7.29 2.31
CA ASP A 88 12.13 8.07 3.03
C ASP A 88 11.70 9.41 2.38
N GLU A 89 12.32 9.80 1.26
CA GLU A 89 12.18 11.11 0.61
C GLU A 89 10.82 11.36 -0.07
N TYR A 90 9.96 10.34 -0.18
CA TYR A 90 8.74 10.39 -0.99
C TYR A 90 7.44 10.36 -0.18
N GLY A 91 7.51 10.24 1.16
CA GLY A 91 6.31 10.17 2.03
C GLY A 91 5.44 8.93 1.78
N ILE A 92 5.90 7.99 0.94
CA ILE A 92 5.29 6.70 0.64
C ILE A 92 6.27 5.62 1.11
N GLU A 93 5.79 4.77 2.02
CA GLU A 93 6.56 3.68 2.61
C GLU A 93 5.93 2.32 2.33
N ILE A 94 6.66 1.24 2.59
CA ILE A 94 6.07 -0.10 2.68
C ILE A 94 5.56 -0.28 4.11
N LYS A 95 4.24 -0.48 4.25
CA LYS A 95 3.63 -0.90 5.51
C LYS A 95 3.22 -2.37 5.45
N LEU A 96 3.61 -3.14 6.46
CA LEU A 96 3.10 -4.50 6.68
C LEU A 96 1.81 -4.43 7.50
N LEU A 97 0.66 -4.53 6.83
CA LEU A 97 -0.65 -4.53 7.49
C LEU A 97 -0.87 -5.88 8.17
N GLY A 98 -1.04 -5.87 9.49
CA GLY A 98 -1.15 -7.08 10.30
C GLY A 98 0.14 -7.52 10.99
N GLU A 99 1.24 -6.78 10.83
CA GLU A 99 2.44 -6.95 11.64
C GLU A 99 2.30 -6.20 12.96
N ILE A 100 2.65 -6.85 14.07
CA ILE A 100 2.61 -6.22 15.39
C ILE A 100 3.76 -5.23 15.51
N ASP A 101 3.43 -3.98 15.86
CA ASP A 101 4.44 -2.98 16.25
C ASP A 101 5.16 -3.47 17.52
N ILE A 102 6.48 -3.64 17.41
CA ILE A 102 7.36 -4.09 18.50
C ILE A 102 7.64 -3.00 19.53
N SER A 103 7.49 -1.72 19.16
CA SER A 103 7.88 -0.57 19.99
C SER A 103 7.23 -0.58 21.39
N PRO A 104 5.93 -0.92 21.54
CA PRO A 104 5.30 -1.10 22.84
C PRO A 104 5.91 -2.22 23.68
N PHE A 105 6.36 -3.32 23.07
CA PHE A 105 7.04 -4.40 23.79
C PHE A 105 8.38 -3.92 24.32
N ILE A 106 9.19 -3.28 23.47
CA ILE A 106 10.48 -2.69 23.87
C ILE A 106 10.27 -1.74 25.05
N SER A 107 9.33 -0.80 24.95
CA SER A 107 9.01 0.15 26.02
C SER A 107 8.70 -0.53 27.36
N ILE A 108 7.87 -1.59 27.34
CA ILE A 108 7.51 -2.33 28.55
C ILE A 108 8.72 -3.06 29.14
N PHE A 109 9.55 -3.71 28.33
CA PHE A 109 10.74 -4.40 28.82
C PHE A 109 11.81 -3.44 29.32
N THR A 110 12.00 -2.29 28.66
CA THR A 110 12.90 -1.21 29.11
C THR A 110 12.44 -0.65 30.45
N ARG A 111 11.13 -0.43 30.66
CA ARG A 111 10.62 0.06 31.94
C ARG A 111 10.73 -0.97 33.06
N ARG A 112 10.59 -2.25 32.75
CA ARG A 112 10.74 -3.37 33.69
C ARG A 112 12.19 -3.74 33.96
N GLN A 113 13.13 -3.08 33.28
CA GLN A 113 14.55 -3.31 33.46
C GLN A 113 14.91 -2.99 34.92
N THR A 114 15.18 -4.04 35.70
CA THR A 114 16.04 -3.91 36.86
C THR A 114 17.46 -3.72 36.35
N ALA A 115 18.33 -3.01 37.07
CA ALA A 115 19.66 -2.54 36.64
C ALA A 115 20.68 -3.61 36.12
N LYS A 116 20.24 -4.83 35.81
CA LYS A 116 21.03 -6.01 35.42
C LYS A 116 20.96 -6.40 33.93
N LEU A 117 20.12 -5.76 33.10
CA LEU A 117 19.97 -6.17 31.68
C LEU A 117 20.56 -5.14 30.72
N SER A 118 21.35 -5.62 29.74
CA SER A 118 21.76 -4.82 28.58
C SER A 118 20.56 -4.47 27.69
N ASN A 119 20.69 -3.39 26.92
CA ASN A 119 19.72 -2.99 25.90
C ASN A 119 19.45 -4.13 24.89
N ASP A 120 20.47 -4.88 24.49
CA ASP A 120 20.33 -6.01 23.55
C ASP A 120 19.44 -7.13 24.12
N SER A 121 19.59 -7.45 25.41
CA SER A 121 18.75 -8.45 26.09
C SER A 121 17.29 -7.99 26.18
N THR A 122 17.06 -6.68 26.26
CA THR A 122 15.73 -6.09 26.31
C THR A 122 15.04 -6.21 24.95
N ILE A 123 15.75 -5.86 23.88
CA ILE A 123 15.26 -5.99 22.50
C ILE A 123 14.96 -7.46 22.19
N MET A 124 15.86 -8.39 22.52
CA MET A 124 15.64 -9.82 22.31
C MET A 124 14.35 -10.33 22.97
N LYS A 125 14.10 -9.97 24.23
CA LYS A 125 12.86 -10.37 24.94
C LYS A 125 11.61 -9.76 24.32
N ALA A 126 11.70 -8.50 23.89
CA ALA A 126 10.62 -7.84 23.19
C ALA A 126 10.30 -8.55 21.86
N THR A 127 11.33 -8.87 21.08
CA THR A 127 11.21 -9.60 19.81
C THR A 127 10.61 -10.97 20.03
N GLU A 128 11.13 -11.77 20.97
CA GLU A 128 10.61 -13.11 21.27
C GLU A 128 9.11 -13.07 21.61
N MET A 129 8.70 -12.12 22.44
CA MET A 129 7.30 -11.96 22.83
C MET A 129 6.44 -11.47 21.65
N CYS A 130 6.93 -10.51 20.88
CA CYS A 130 6.24 -10.00 19.70
C CYS A 130 6.02 -11.12 18.66
N THR A 131 7.04 -11.91 18.36
CA THR A 131 6.96 -13.05 17.44
C THR A 131 5.97 -14.10 17.94
N ARG A 132 5.96 -14.43 19.24
CA ARG A 132 4.96 -15.35 19.80
C ARG A 132 3.53 -14.87 19.57
N TRP A 133 3.27 -13.58 19.76
CA TRP A 133 1.96 -13.01 19.48
C TRP A 133 1.65 -12.95 17.99
N GLN A 134 2.65 -12.69 17.15
CA GLN A 134 2.49 -12.69 15.70
C GLN A 134 2.07 -14.08 15.19
N GLU A 135 2.71 -15.14 15.68
CA GLU A 135 2.31 -16.52 15.36
C GLU A 135 0.93 -16.87 15.93
N LYS A 136 0.60 -16.34 17.10
CA LYS A 136 -0.73 -16.54 17.69
C LYS A 136 -1.82 -15.90 16.85
N ILE A 137 -1.67 -14.65 16.40
CA ILE A 137 -2.70 -13.97 15.59
C ILE A 137 -2.84 -14.58 14.18
N LYS A 138 -1.78 -15.20 13.65
CA LYS A 138 -1.79 -15.96 12.39
C LYS A 138 -2.55 -17.29 12.51
N ASN A 139 -2.58 -17.90 13.69
CA ASN A 139 -3.17 -19.21 13.91
C ASN A 139 -4.71 -19.20 13.68
N PRO A 140 -5.24 -19.92 12.67
CA PRO A 140 -6.67 -19.99 12.42
C PRO A 140 -7.51 -20.53 13.59
N ALA A 141 -6.92 -21.37 14.45
CA ALA A 141 -7.60 -21.93 15.62
C ALA A 141 -7.93 -20.89 16.69
N TRP A 142 -7.28 -19.72 16.67
CA TRP A 142 -7.59 -18.61 17.56
C TRP A 142 -8.12 -17.41 16.77
N SER A 143 -9.45 -17.23 16.84
CA SER A 143 -10.18 -16.18 16.13
C SER A 143 -10.95 -15.31 17.13
N PRO A 144 -10.30 -14.32 17.77
CA PRO A 144 -10.88 -13.53 18.85
C PRO A 144 -11.78 -12.41 18.30
N PHE A 145 -12.77 -12.75 17.47
CA PHE A 145 -13.68 -11.81 16.84
C PHE A 145 -15.12 -12.02 17.30
N LYS A 146 -15.89 -10.92 17.31
CA LYS A 146 -17.34 -10.94 17.54
C LYS A 146 -18.05 -10.22 16.41
N LYS A 147 -19.23 -10.71 16.05
CA LYS A 147 -20.09 -10.08 15.05
C LYS A 147 -20.89 -8.97 15.70
N VAL A 148 -20.88 -7.79 15.08
CA VAL A 148 -21.67 -6.63 15.47
C VAL A 148 -22.43 -6.14 14.26
N THR A 149 -23.71 -5.82 14.45
CA THR A 149 -24.54 -5.22 13.41
C THR A 149 -24.59 -3.72 13.62
N SER A 150 -24.18 -2.94 12.62
CA SER A 150 -24.29 -1.48 12.63
C SER A 150 -24.86 -1.02 11.29
N GLY A 151 -26.00 -0.32 11.33
CA GLY A 151 -26.68 0.15 10.11
C GLY A 151 -27.12 -0.97 9.16
N GLY A 152 -27.48 -2.15 9.67
CA GLY A 152 -27.85 -3.32 8.86
C GLY A 152 -26.67 -4.11 8.27
N ILE A 153 -25.44 -3.62 8.44
CA ILE A 153 -24.23 -4.31 7.98
C ILE A 153 -23.63 -5.09 9.16
N GLN A 154 -23.45 -6.41 8.99
CA GLN A 154 -22.70 -7.22 9.93
C GLN A 154 -21.19 -7.02 9.71
N LYS A 155 -20.47 -6.68 10.77
CA LYS A 155 -19.01 -6.55 10.78
C LYS A 155 -18.43 -7.40 11.89
N GLU A 156 -17.25 -7.97 11.65
CA GLU A 156 -16.46 -8.64 12.68
C GLU A 156 -15.47 -7.64 13.28
N ILE A 157 -15.52 -7.50 14.60
CA ILE A 157 -14.60 -6.67 15.36
C ILE A 157 -13.88 -7.53 16.39
N VAL A 158 -12.68 -7.10 16.80
CA VAL A 158 -11.94 -7.80 17.86
C VAL A 158 -12.76 -7.84 19.15
N ASN A 159 -12.85 -9.02 19.74
CA ASN A 159 -13.49 -9.23 21.02
C ASN A 159 -12.51 -8.87 22.15
N ASP A 160 -12.59 -7.64 22.64
CA ASP A 160 -11.79 -7.17 23.79
C ASP A 160 -11.99 -8.04 25.06
N ASP A 161 -13.06 -8.84 25.11
CA ASP A 161 -13.32 -9.75 26.21
C ASP A 161 -12.65 -11.13 26.10
N ASP A 162 -11.93 -11.40 25.01
CA ASP A 162 -11.17 -12.64 24.80
C ASP A 162 -10.19 -12.91 25.96
N ALA A 163 -10.12 -14.16 26.41
CA ALA A 163 -9.34 -14.53 27.60
C ALA A 163 -7.85 -14.25 27.44
N GLU A 164 -7.29 -14.49 26.25
CA GLU A 164 -5.88 -14.29 25.94
C GLU A 164 -5.55 -12.81 25.78
N LEU A 165 -6.45 -12.03 25.14
CA LEU A 165 -6.31 -10.58 25.06
C LEU A 165 -6.43 -9.89 26.44
N LYS A 166 -7.35 -10.36 27.30
CA LYS A 166 -7.44 -9.89 28.70
C LYS A 166 -6.16 -10.18 29.46
N LYS A 167 -5.61 -11.39 29.31
CA LYS A 167 -4.34 -11.79 29.92
C LYS A 167 -3.20 -10.92 29.43
N LEU A 168 -3.08 -10.69 28.12
CA LEU A 168 -2.08 -9.81 27.52
C LEU A 168 -2.15 -8.39 28.11
N ARG A 169 -3.36 -7.83 28.18
CA ARG A 169 -3.58 -6.48 28.74
C ARG A 169 -3.16 -6.40 30.21
N LYS A 170 -3.43 -7.44 31.00
CA LYS A 170 -3.03 -7.52 32.42
C LYS A 170 -1.51 -7.67 32.57
N GLU A 171 -0.90 -8.52 31.77
CA GLU A 171 0.52 -8.89 31.90
C GLU A 171 1.47 -7.90 31.24
N MET A 172 1.09 -7.25 30.15
CA MET A 172 1.96 -6.37 29.36
C MET A 172 1.44 -4.94 29.26
N GLY A 173 0.23 -4.67 29.72
CA GLY A 173 -0.36 -3.33 29.73
C GLY A 173 -1.11 -2.98 28.45
N ILE A 174 -1.69 -1.78 28.45
CA ILE A 174 -2.64 -1.36 27.42
C ILE A 174 -1.99 -1.04 26.07
N SER A 175 -0.73 -0.62 26.04
CA SER A 175 -0.02 -0.28 24.80
C SER A 175 0.25 -1.51 23.94
N VAL A 176 0.74 -2.59 24.56
CA VAL A 176 0.95 -3.89 23.89
C VAL A 176 -0.37 -4.49 23.43
N PHE A 177 -1.41 -4.46 24.27
CA PHE A 177 -2.75 -4.90 23.88
C PHE A 177 -3.26 -4.16 22.63
N LYS A 178 -3.11 -2.83 22.57
CA LYS A 178 -3.52 -2.02 21.41
C LYS A 178 -2.75 -2.39 20.14
N ALA A 179 -1.45 -2.66 20.24
CA ALA A 179 -0.64 -3.07 19.09
C ALA A 179 -1.12 -4.42 18.52
N VAL A 180 -1.33 -5.41 19.38
CA VAL A 180 -1.85 -6.73 18.97
C VAL A 180 -3.27 -6.62 18.41
N LYS A 181 -4.14 -5.83 19.04
CA LYS A 181 -5.50 -5.58 18.55
C LYS A 181 -5.49 -4.95 17.16
N LYS A 182 -4.66 -3.92 16.95
CA LYS A 182 -4.52 -3.27 15.65
C LYS A 182 -4.06 -4.25 14.57
N ALA A 183 -3.08 -5.10 14.87
CA ALA A 183 -2.63 -6.13 13.94
C ALA A 183 -3.75 -7.13 13.59
N LEU A 184 -4.55 -7.55 14.57
CA LEU A 184 -5.73 -8.41 14.33
C LEU A 184 -6.77 -7.74 13.43
N GLU A 185 -7.05 -6.45 13.65
CA GLU A 185 -7.97 -5.66 12.82
C GLU A 185 -7.45 -5.54 11.38
N GLU A 186 -6.18 -5.20 11.20
CA GLU A 186 -5.54 -5.08 9.88
C GLU A 186 -5.51 -6.43 9.14
N ILE A 187 -5.26 -7.56 9.82
CA ILE A 187 -5.36 -8.90 9.22
C ILE A 187 -6.79 -9.18 8.76
N ASN A 188 -7.78 -8.91 9.60
CA ASN A 188 -9.18 -9.20 9.27
C ASN A 188 -9.67 -8.37 8.08
N GLU A 189 -9.21 -7.11 7.97
CA GLU A 189 -9.60 -6.21 6.89
C GLU A 189 -8.89 -6.53 5.57
N HIS A 190 -7.61 -6.90 5.62
CA HIS A 190 -6.79 -6.99 4.41
C HIS A 190 -6.42 -8.41 3.98
N ASN A 191 -6.49 -9.39 4.88
CA ASN A 191 -6.12 -10.79 4.60
C ASN A 191 -6.77 -11.78 5.57
N SER A 192 -8.10 -11.73 5.70
CA SER A 192 -8.85 -12.58 6.64
C SER A 192 -8.63 -14.07 6.41
N SER A 193 -8.57 -14.51 5.14
CA SER A 193 -8.35 -15.92 4.79
C SER A 193 -6.90 -16.36 4.99
N GLY A 194 -5.91 -15.54 4.59
CA GLY A 194 -4.50 -15.92 4.68
C GLY A 194 -3.91 -15.75 6.08
N ARG A 195 -4.44 -14.79 6.85
CA ARG A 195 -4.02 -14.44 8.21
C ARG A 195 -2.53 -14.11 8.38
N TYR A 196 -1.83 -13.72 7.33
CA TYR A 196 -0.45 -13.22 7.38
C TYR A 196 -0.39 -11.72 7.06
N PRO A 197 0.63 -11.00 7.56
CA PRO A 197 0.83 -9.59 7.24
C PRO A 197 1.00 -9.38 5.73
N VAL A 198 0.35 -8.36 5.18
CA VAL A 198 0.45 -8.02 3.75
C VAL A 198 1.16 -6.69 3.59
N ALA A 199 2.21 -6.68 2.77
CA ALA A 199 2.91 -5.47 2.39
C ALA A 199 2.02 -4.61 1.47
N LYS A 200 1.89 -3.33 1.78
CA LYS A 200 1.20 -2.34 0.96
C LYS A 200 2.00 -1.05 0.87
N LEU A 201 1.84 -0.34 -0.26
CA LEU A 201 2.30 1.04 -0.39
C LEU A 201 1.44 1.91 0.54
N TRP A 202 2.09 2.73 1.36
CA TRP A 202 1.42 3.47 2.42
C TRP A 202 1.82 4.94 2.38
N LYS A 203 0.84 5.82 2.28
CA LYS A 203 1.04 7.26 2.37
C LYS A 203 1.05 7.65 3.84
N VAL A 204 2.20 8.03 4.36
CA VAL A 204 2.44 8.21 5.81
C VAL A 204 1.59 9.34 6.36
N GLU A 205 1.61 10.50 5.71
CA GLU A 205 0.90 11.71 6.15
C GLU A 205 -0.62 11.53 6.22
N GLU A 206 -1.18 10.74 5.31
CA GLU A 206 -2.64 10.51 5.21
C GLU A 206 -3.08 9.21 5.89
N ASN A 207 -2.15 8.41 6.42
CA ASN A 207 -2.40 7.12 7.05
C ASN A 207 -3.35 6.22 6.24
N ARG A 208 -3.07 6.06 4.94
CA ARG A 208 -3.85 5.21 4.03
C ARG A 208 -2.97 4.50 3.00
N GLU A 209 -3.55 3.50 2.34
CA GLU A 209 -2.92 2.87 1.17
C GLU A 209 -2.67 3.94 0.08
N ALA A 210 -1.45 3.98 -0.43
CA ALA A 210 -1.08 4.84 -1.55
C ALA A 210 -1.58 4.22 -2.86
N ARG A 211 -2.07 5.07 -3.77
CA ARG A 211 -2.47 4.61 -5.10
C ARG A 211 -1.24 4.46 -6.00
N LEU A 212 -1.37 3.60 -7.01
CA LEU A 212 -0.32 3.40 -8.01
C LEU A 212 0.02 4.72 -8.74
N GLU A 213 -1.01 5.52 -9.04
CA GLU A 213 -0.87 6.85 -9.65
C GLU A 213 -0.05 7.82 -8.79
N GLU A 214 -0.23 7.82 -7.47
CA GLU A 214 0.52 8.69 -6.56
C GLU A 214 1.99 8.32 -6.56
N MET A 215 2.29 7.02 -6.54
CA MET A 215 3.66 6.55 -6.63
C MET A 215 4.31 6.90 -7.97
N MET A 216 3.59 6.75 -9.09
CA MET A 216 4.08 7.14 -10.42
C MET A 216 4.35 8.63 -10.51
N GLN A 217 3.46 9.47 -9.96
CA GLN A 217 3.63 10.91 -9.92
C GLN A 217 4.87 11.30 -9.09
N CYS A 218 5.03 10.70 -7.91
CA CYS A 218 6.22 10.87 -7.08
C CYS A 218 7.51 10.50 -7.81
N MET A 219 7.52 9.40 -8.57
CA MET A 219 8.67 9.01 -9.41
C MET A 219 8.95 10.02 -10.52
N LEU A 220 7.91 10.53 -11.19
CA LEU A 220 8.06 11.44 -12.31
C LEU A 220 8.60 12.81 -11.87
N GLU A 221 8.04 13.40 -10.81
CA GLU A 221 8.46 14.72 -10.33
C GLU A 221 9.96 14.77 -9.99
N LYS A 222 10.49 13.68 -9.45
CA LYS A 222 11.89 13.59 -8.99
C LYS A 222 12.87 13.15 -10.08
N THR A 223 12.37 12.57 -11.18
CA THR A 223 13.18 12.27 -12.37
C THR A 223 13.24 13.42 -13.37
N THR A 224 12.37 14.43 -13.24
CA THR A 224 12.51 15.68 -14.01
C THR A 224 13.68 16.53 -13.48
N PRO A 225 14.68 16.88 -14.30
CA PRO A 225 15.73 17.79 -13.85
C PRO A 225 15.12 19.16 -13.56
N LYS A 226 15.28 19.66 -12.33
CA LYS A 226 15.02 21.08 -12.02
C LYS A 226 15.85 21.91 -13.00
N ARG A 227 15.19 22.60 -13.94
CA ARG A 227 15.86 23.57 -14.81
C ARG A 227 16.61 24.54 -13.92
N ARG A 228 17.94 24.56 -14.03
CA ARG A 228 18.76 25.61 -13.41
C ARG A 228 18.21 26.94 -13.95
N LYS A 229 17.73 27.80 -13.04
CA LYS A 229 17.41 29.18 -13.36
C LYS A 229 18.72 29.77 -13.88
N GLY A 230 18.79 30.00 -15.19
CA GLY A 230 19.98 30.55 -15.83
C GLY A 230 20.28 31.90 -15.20
N ASP A 231 21.47 32.00 -14.62
CA ASP A 231 22.05 33.26 -14.20
C ASP A 231 22.37 34.03 -15.49
N ASN A 232 21.48 34.95 -15.86
CA ASN A 232 21.63 35.72 -17.09
C ASN A 232 22.51 36.94 -16.80
N THR A 233 23.82 36.74 -16.67
CA THR A 233 24.80 37.83 -16.79
C THR A 233 25.17 38.00 -18.26
N ASP A 234 24.29 38.64 -19.01
CA ASP A 234 24.65 39.19 -20.32
C ASP A 234 25.33 40.54 -20.10
N GLY A 235 26.62 40.57 -20.40
CA GLY A 235 27.38 41.81 -20.54
C GLY A 235 26.87 42.59 -21.75
N GLN A 236 26.47 43.84 -21.50
CA GLN A 236 26.47 44.88 -22.52
C GLN A 236 27.66 45.81 -22.25
N ASN A 237 28.63 45.74 -23.15
CA ASN A 237 29.71 46.71 -23.28
C ASN A 237 29.38 47.65 -24.44
N ALA A 238 29.54 48.97 -24.19
CA ALA A 238 30.01 50.03 -25.11
C ALA A 238 29.17 51.32 -25.04
N GLY A 239 29.82 52.43 -24.69
CA GLY A 239 29.25 53.78 -24.75
C GLY A 239 30.19 54.86 -24.20
N CYS A 240 31.12 55.30 -25.03
CA CYS A 240 32.18 56.29 -24.81
C CYS A 240 31.69 57.73 -24.50
N THR A 241 32.37 58.42 -23.58
CA THR A 241 32.65 59.88 -23.53
C THR A 241 33.90 60.04 -22.63
N LYS A 242 35.04 60.64 -22.99
CA LYS A 242 35.47 61.55 -24.07
C LYS A 242 36.89 61.16 -24.50
#